data_AF-A0A7C8JVZ0-F1
#
_entry.id   AF-A0A7C8JVZ0-F1
#
_cell.length_a   1.000
_cell.length_b   1.000
_cell.length_c   1.000
_cell.angle_alpha   90.00
_cell.angle_beta   90.00
_cell.angle_gamma   90.00
#
_symmetry.space_group_name_H-M   'P 1'
#
loop_
_entity.id
_entity.type
_entity.pdbx_description
1 polymer ?
#
loop_
_entity_poly.entity_id
_entity_poly.type
_entity_poly.pdbx_seq_one_letter_code
_entity_poly.pdbx_strand_id
1 'polypeptide(L)'
;MADSNSSPRTASVTAPVPRISIQFCIQCKWNLRAAYYAQELLQTFSTSLGEVSLRPSTGGIFIVILETLNEQSVLESHVIWDRKSDGGFPETKELKKKVRDIIDPNRDLGHVDGKKKSVSQTQSDQSASNAPQESPDDTQTGGSSGQESLGIQVVMAERKACEDCQ
;
A
#
# COMPACT_ATOMS: atom_id res chain seq x y z
N MET A 1 -9.24 -38.44 -19.33
CA MET A 1 -7.85 -38.27 -18.87
C MET A 1 -7.59 -36.77 -18.79
N ALA A 2 -7.19 -36.24 -17.63
CA ALA A 2 -7.01 -34.81 -17.41
C ALA A 2 -5.60 -34.37 -17.82
N ASP A 3 -5.51 -33.28 -18.58
CA ASP A 3 -4.27 -32.75 -19.14
C ASP A 3 -3.30 -32.27 -18.06
N SER A 4 -2.05 -32.65 -18.24
CA SER A 4 -0.93 -32.38 -17.36
C SER A 4 -0.36 -30.97 -17.59
N ASN A 5 -0.24 -30.22 -16.49
CA ASN A 5 0.87 -29.29 -16.22
C ASN A 5 1.16 -28.20 -17.27
N SER A 6 0.31 -27.16 -17.35
CA SER A 6 0.67 -25.90 -18.01
C SER A 6 1.21 -24.90 -16.97
N SER A 7 2.49 -25.01 -16.60
CA SER A 7 3.17 -23.88 -15.95
C SER A 7 3.06 -22.65 -16.87
N PRO A 8 2.79 -21.45 -16.33
CA PRO A 8 2.70 -20.26 -17.15
C PRO A 8 4.03 -20.06 -17.90
N ARG A 9 3.95 -19.92 -19.23
CA ARG A 9 5.11 -19.59 -20.05
C ARG A 9 5.44 -18.13 -19.81
N THR A 10 6.61 -17.85 -19.23
CA THR A 10 7.10 -16.49 -19.04
C THR A 10 7.71 -15.99 -20.34
N ALA A 11 7.17 -14.91 -20.90
CA ALA A 11 7.78 -14.14 -21.97
C ALA A 11 8.28 -12.81 -21.41
N SER A 12 9.45 -12.33 -21.83
CA SER A 12 9.94 -11.00 -21.47
C SER A 12 9.17 -9.97 -22.30
N VAL A 13 8.22 -9.28 -21.68
CA VAL A 13 7.47 -8.18 -22.29
C VAL A 13 7.98 -6.88 -21.69
N THR A 14 8.42 -5.95 -22.54
CA THR A 14 8.75 -4.58 -22.12
C THR A 14 7.45 -3.84 -21.78
N ALA A 15 7.29 -3.47 -20.51
CA ALA A 15 6.18 -2.66 -20.03
C ALA A 15 6.63 -1.20 -19.81
N PRO A 16 5.78 -0.21 -20.10
CA PRO A 16 6.07 1.18 -19.75
C PRO A 16 6.07 1.38 -18.24
N VAL A 17 7.08 2.09 -17.72
CA VAL A 17 7.15 2.54 -16.32
C VAL A 17 6.64 3.98 -16.20
N PRO A 18 6.09 4.42 -15.05
CA PRO A 18 5.89 3.68 -13.79
C PRO A 18 4.82 2.58 -13.90
N ARG A 19 5.11 1.41 -13.35
CA ARG A 19 4.26 0.22 -13.46
C ARG A 19 3.77 -0.23 -12.09
N ILE A 20 2.47 -0.41 -11.92
CA ILE A 20 1.90 -0.96 -10.69
C ILE A 20 1.50 -2.42 -10.90
N SER A 21 1.84 -3.27 -9.95
CA SER A 21 1.41 -4.67 -9.90
C SER A 21 0.63 -4.94 -8.62
N ILE A 22 -0.64 -5.32 -8.74
CA ILE A 22 -1.48 -5.74 -7.61
C ILE A 22 -1.57 -7.26 -7.66
N GLN A 23 -0.84 -7.92 -6.76
CA GLN A 23 -0.92 -9.36 -6.57
C GLN A 23 -1.99 -9.70 -5.53
N PHE A 24 -2.95 -10.57 -5.87
CA PHE A 24 -4.09 -10.85 -5.00
C PHE A 24 -4.49 -12.33 -4.99
N CYS A 25 -4.97 -12.80 -3.84
CA CYS A 25 -5.48 -14.16 -3.67
C CYS A 25 -6.82 -14.35 -4.37
N ILE A 26 -6.87 -15.22 -5.38
CA ILE A 26 -8.12 -15.55 -6.08
C ILE A 26 -9.07 -16.41 -5.23
N GLN A 27 -8.52 -17.25 -4.35
CA GLN A 27 -9.33 -18.13 -3.50
C GLN A 27 -10.14 -17.34 -2.47
N CYS A 28 -9.65 -16.17 -2.06
CA CYS A 28 -10.30 -15.30 -1.08
C CYS A 28 -11.25 -14.29 -1.75
N LYS A 29 -11.52 -14.42 -3.07
CA LYS A 29 -12.42 -13.56 -3.84
C LYS A 29 -12.07 -12.06 -3.78
N TRP A 30 -10.77 -11.73 -3.67
CA TRP A 30 -10.30 -10.34 -3.62
C TRP A 30 -10.15 -9.69 -5.00
N ASN A 31 -10.62 -10.34 -6.08
CA ASN A 31 -10.54 -9.82 -7.44
C ASN A 31 -11.25 -8.46 -7.59
N LEU A 32 -12.44 -8.30 -7.00
CA LEU A 32 -13.18 -7.03 -7.09
C LEU A 32 -12.47 -5.92 -6.35
N ARG A 33 -11.87 -6.22 -5.20
CA ARG A 33 -11.10 -5.25 -4.42
C ARG A 33 -9.81 -4.85 -5.16
N ALA A 34 -9.10 -5.80 -5.75
CA ALA A 34 -7.92 -5.51 -6.57
C ALA A 34 -8.27 -4.62 -7.79
N ALA A 35 -9.36 -4.94 -8.49
CA ALA A 35 -9.84 -4.14 -9.61
C ALA A 35 -10.31 -2.73 -9.21
N TYR A 36 -10.88 -2.58 -8.01
CA TYR A 36 -11.24 -1.28 -7.46
C TYR A 36 -10.02 -0.38 -7.27
N TYR A 37 -8.96 -0.87 -6.60
CA TYR A 37 -7.74 -0.07 -6.43
C TYR A 37 -7.05 0.25 -7.75
N ALA A 38 -7.04 -0.68 -8.71
CA ALA A 38 -6.51 -0.39 -10.04
C ALA A 38 -7.24 0.77 -10.72
N GLN A 39 -8.58 0.79 -10.66
CA GLN A 39 -9.39 1.89 -11.19
C GLN A 39 -9.10 3.21 -10.48
N GLU A 40 -9.05 3.20 -9.15
CA GLU A 40 -8.75 4.41 -8.35
C GLU A 40 -7.37 5.01 -8.70
N LEU A 41 -6.37 4.17 -8.91
CA LEU A 41 -5.02 4.59 -9.30
C LEU A 41 -5.00 5.15 -10.73
N LEU A 42 -5.61 4.45 -11.69
CA LEU A 42 -5.69 4.91 -13.08
C LEU A 42 -6.49 6.21 -13.21
N GLN A 43 -7.59 6.39 -12.46
CA GLN A 43 -8.35 7.63 -12.45
C GLN A 43 -7.56 8.80 -11.86
N THR A 44 -6.74 8.54 -10.85
CA THR A 44 -5.96 9.58 -10.17
C THR A 44 -4.74 9.98 -10.98
N PHE A 45 -3.96 9.01 -11.45
CA PHE A 45 -2.67 9.26 -12.08
C PHE A 45 -2.72 9.31 -13.60
N SER A 46 -3.78 8.78 -14.23
CA SER A 46 -4.00 8.81 -15.68
C SER A 46 -2.73 8.43 -16.45
N THR A 47 -2.22 9.32 -17.29
CA THR A 47 -1.03 9.11 -18.13
C THR A 47 0.30 9.14 -17.38
N SER A 48 0.32 9.45 -16.08
CA SER A 48 1.53 9.37 -15.25
C SER A 48 1.92 7.93 -14.92
N LEU A 49 1.01 6.96 -15.11
CA LEU A 49 1.31 5.54 -15.01
C LEU A 49 1.42 4.94 -16.40
N GLY A 50 2.41 4.06 -16.59
CA GLY A 50 2.53 3.26 -17.81
C GLY A 50 1.50 2.14 -17.84
N GLU A 51 1.39 1.39 -16.73
CA GLU A 51 0.39 0.34 -16.61
C GLU A 51 0.01 0.03 -15.14
N VAL A 52 -1.16 -0.61 -14.98
CA VAL A 52 -1.56 -1.27 -13.74
C VAL A 52 -1.94 -2.71 -14.06
N SER A 53 -1.21 -3.67 -13.51
CA SER A 53 -1.41 -5.09 -13.72
C SER A 53 -2.09 -5.75 -12.51
N LEU A 54 -3.05 -6.63 -12.81
CA LEU A 54 -3.70 -7.49 -11.83
C LEU A 54 -3.10 -8.89 -11.93
N ARG A 55 -2.45 -9.35 -10.86
CA ARG A 55 -1.72 -10.62 -10.82
C ARG A 55 -2.43 -11.63 -9.88
N PRO A 56 -3.19 -12.60 -10.43
CA PRO A 56 -3.74 -13.70 -9.66
C PRO A 56 -2.66 -14.44 -8.87
N SER A 57 -2.96 -14.77 -7.62
CA SER A 57 -2.11 -15.57 -6.73
C SER A 57 -2.98 -16.41 -5.78
N THR A 58 -2.33 -17.17 -4.90
CA THR A 58 -2.94 -17.97 -3.83
C THR A 58 -2.32 -17.63 -2.48
N GLY A 59 -2.80 -18.21 -1.38
CA GLY A 59 -2.14 -18.08 -0.07
C GLY A 59 -2.38 -16.75 0.66
N GLY A 60 -3.50 -16.07 0.39
CA GLY A 60 -3.92 -14.90 1.17
C GLY A 60 -3.05 -13.67 0.93
N ILE A 61 -2.39 -13.64 -0.23
CA ILE A 61 -1.53 -12.54 -0.65
C ILE A 61 -2.39 -11.37 -1.12
N PHE A 62 -2.07 -10.17 -0.66
CA PHE A 62 -2.51 -8.93 -1.27
C PHE A 62 -1.37 -7.92 -1.15
N ILE A 63 -0.62 -7.73 -2.25
CA ILE A 63 0.57 -6.89 -2.29
C ILE A 63 0.46 -5.93 -3.48
N VAL A 64 0.77 -4.66 -3.25
CA VAL A 64 0.86 -3.62 -4.28
C VAL A 64 2.33 -3.25 -4.44
N ILE A 65 2.86 -3.45 -5.64
CA ILE A 65 4.25 -3.13 -6.00
C ILE A 65 4.24 -2.03 -7.05
N LEU A 66 5.13 -1.06 -6.92
CA LEU A 66 5.40 -0.02 -7.91
C LEU A 66 6.82 -0.21 -8.44
N GLU A 67 6.94 -0.35 -9.76
CA GLU A 67 8.21 -0.47 -10.47
C GLU A 67 8.48 0.85 -11.22
N THR A 68 9.66 1.45 -10.99
CA THR A 68 10.10 2.73 -11.58
C THR A 68 11.49 2.58 -12.18
N LEU A 69 11.96 3.60 -12.92
CA LEU A 69 13.35 3.72 -13.32
C LEU A 69 13.99 4.83 -12.50
N ASN A 70 15.19 4.57 -11.99
CA ASN A 70 16.02 5.61 -11.38
C ASN A 70 16.80 6.40 -12.45
N GLU A 71 17.58 7.39 -12.01
CA GLU A 71 18.37 8.27 -12.89
C GLU A 71 19.36 7.51 -13.78
N GLN A 72 19.81 6.33 -13.33
CA GLN A 72 20.74 5.45 -14.04
C GLN A 72 20.03 4.45 -14.98
N SER A 73 18.72 4.62 -15.21
CA SER A 73 17.90 3.71 -16.02
C SER A 73 17.88 2.26 -15.51
N VAL A 74 18.02 2.09 -14.20
CA VAL A 74 17.88 0.79 -13.52
C VAL A 74 16.47 0.68 -12.96
N LEU A 75 15.86 -0.49 -13.13
CA LEU A 75 14.53 -0.79 -12.59
C LEU A 75 14.59 -0.92 -11.07
N GLU A 76 13.79 -0.11 -10.37
CA GLU A 76 13.61 -0.17 -8.93
C GLU A 76 12.20 -0.67 -8.60
N SER A 77 12.07 -1.49 -7.56
CA SER A 77 10.80 -2.07 -7.13
C SER A 77 10.49 -1.65 -5.70
N HIS A 78 9.34 -1.02 -5.50
CA HIS A 78 8.87 -0.54 -4.21
C HIS A 78 7.62 -1.29 -3.78
N VAL A 79 7.64 -1.90 -2.59
CA VAL A 79 6.42 -2.44 -1.97
C VAL A 79 5.64 -1.28 -1.39
N ILE A 80 4.53 -0.94 -2.03
CA ILE A 80 3.64 0.15 -1.60
C ILE A 80 2.73 -0.31 -0.46
N TRP A 81 2.31 -1.56 -0.52
CA TRP A 81 1.44 -2.17 0.48
C TRP A 81 1.63 -3.69 0.50
N ASP A 82 1.69 -4.28 1.68
CA ASP A 82 1.51 -5.72 1.90
C ASP A 82 0.50 -5.93 3.03
N ARG A 83 -0.59 -6.64 2.73
CA ARG A 83 -1.67 -6.92 3.69
C ARG A 83 -1.18 -7.50 5.00
N LYS A 84 -0.14 -8.34 4.97
CA LYS A 84 0.36 -9.01 6.18
C LYS A 84 1.14 -8.03 7.07
N SER A 85 1.99 -7.19 6.49
CA SER A 85 2.79 -6.22 7.25
C SER A 85 2.02 -4.96 7.62
N ASP A 86 1.16 -4.48 6.73
CA ASP A 86 0.43 -3.21 6.88
C ASP A 86 -0.96 -3.39 7.54
N GLY A 87 -1.30 -4.59 8.00
CA GLY A 87 -2.47 -4.82 8.85
C GLY A 87 -3.82 -4.76 8.12
N GLY A 88 -3.91 -5.29 6.90
CA GLY A 88 -5.16 -5.38 6.15
C GLY A 88 -5.10 -4.73 4.78
N PHE A 89 -6.23 -4.16 4.32
CA PHE A 89 -6.32 -3.53 3.01
C PHE A 89 -6.09 -2.02 3.13
N PRO A 90 -5.43 -1.39 2.14
CA PRO A 90 -5.13 0.03 2.22
C PRO A 90 -6.40 0.87 2.12
N GLU A 91 -6.42 1.98 2.83
CA GLU A 91 -7.35 3.06 2.52
C GLU A 91 -6.98 3.71 1.19
N THR A 92 -7.97 4.02 0.35
CA THR A 92 -7.76 4.56 -1.00
C THR A 92 -6.90 5.82 -1.00
N LYS A 93 -7.08 6.68 0.01
CA LYS A 93 -6.28 7.91 0.16
C LYS A 93 -4.82 7.62 0.48
N GLU A 94 -4.56 6.68 1.37
CA GLU A 94 -3.21 6.31 1.77
C GLU A 94 -2.45 5.68 0.60
N LEU A 95 -3.10 4.77 -0.12
CA LEU A 95 -2.52 4.13 -1.31
C LEU A 95 -2.10 5.18 -2.35
N LYS A 96 -2.98 6.15 -2.65
CA LYS A 96 -2.68 7.23 -3.59
C LYS A 96 -1.52 8.10 -3.11
N LYS A 97 -1.45 8.43 -1.82
CA LYS A 97 -0.31 9.18 -1.26
C LYS A 97 1.01 8.44 -1.42
N LYS A 98 1.08 7.17 -0.99
CA LYS A 98 2.30 6.36 -1.10
C LYS A 98 2.78 6.24 -2.56
N VAL A 99 1.86 6.06 -3.51
CA VAL A 99 2.21 6.01 -4.94
C VAL A 99 2.74 7.37 -5.43
N ARG A 100 2.04 8.46 -5.11
CA ARG A 100 2.48 9.82 -5.48
C ARG A 100 3.86 10.13 -4.94
N ASP A 101 4.12 9.83 -3.67
CA ASP A 101 5.38 10.16 -3.00
C ASP A 101 6.60 9.53 -3.69
N ILE A 102 6.39 8.53 -4.54
CA ILE A 102 7.43 7.91 -5.36
C ILE A 102 7.44 8.48 -6.79
N ILE A 103 6.28 8.62 -7.45
CA ILE A 103 6.25 8.99 -8.89
C ILE A 103 6.32 10.50 -9.13
N ASP A 104 5.73 11.31 -8.26
CA ASP A 104 5.65 12.77 -8.40
C ASP A 104 5.39 13.43 -7.03
N PRO A 105 6.42 13.55 -6.17
CA PRO A 105 6.26 14.00 -4.79
C PRO A 105 5.66 15.41 -4.65
N ASN A 106 5.75 16.23 -5.69
CA ASN A 106 5.29 17.63 -5.69
C ASN A 106 3.83 17.78 -6.14
N ARG A 107 3.17 16.70 -6.57
CA ARG A 107 1.80 16.74 -7.05
C ARG A 107 0.78 16.87 -5.92
N ASP A 108 -0.06 17.90 -6.00
CA ASP A 108 -1.21 18.04 -5.11
C ASP A 108 -2.33 17.07 -5.51
N LEU A 109 -2.78 16.22 -4.57
CA LEU A 109 -3.91 15.32 -4.75
C LEU A 109 -5.22 15.89 -4.14
N GLY A 110 -5.21 17.16 -3.74
CA GLY A 110 -6.37 17.90 -3.24
C GLY A 110 -6.99 17.26 -2.00
N HIS A 111 -8.23 16.76 -2.12
CA HIS A 111 -8.97 16.16 -1.00
C HIS A 111 -8.35 14.88 -0.42
N VAL A 112 -7.42 14.27 -1.16
CA VAL A 112 -6.63 13.13 -0.70
C VAL A 112 -5.61 13.59 0.35
N ASP A 113 -4.93 14.70 0.11
CA ASP A 113 -3.92 15.26 1.03
C ASP A 113 -4.54 15.81 2.31
N GLY A 114 -5.76 16.29 2.20
CA GLY A 114 -6.49 16.90 3.30
C GLY A 114 -6.03 18.34 3.50
N LYS A 115 -6.97 19.21 3.86
CA LYS A 115 -6.61 20.53 4.34
C LYS A 115 -5.85 20.32 5.66
N LYS A 116 -4.58 20.75 5.74
CA LYS A 116 -3.95 20.98 7.05
C LYS A 116 -4.96 21.79 7.84
N LYS A 117 -5.47 21.27 8.96
CA LYS A 117 -6.35 22.05 9.83
C LYS A 117 -5.56 23.31 10.19
N SER A 118 -5.87 24.43 9.54
CA SER A 118 -5.51 25.73 10.07
C SER A 118 -6.18 25.76 11.44
N VAL A 119 -5.37 25.72 12.49
CA VAL A 119 -5.83 25.96 13.85
C VAL A 119 -6.41 27.36 13.83
N SER A 120 -7.73 27.45 13.66
CA SER A 120 -8.46 28.70 13.88
C SER A 120 -8.34 29.00 15.36
N GLN A 121 -7.41 29.88 15.69
CA GLN A 121 -7.39 30.63 16.93
C GLN A 121 -8.80 31.20 17.15
N THR A 122 -9.46 30.77 18.21
CA THR A 122 -10.56 31.53 18.82
C THR A 122 -10.08 31.90 20.21
N GLN A 123 -9.71 33.17 20.36
CA GLN A 123 -9.47 33.81 21.63
C GLN A 123 -10.81 33.97 22.38
N SER A 124 -10.80 33.51 23.63
CA SER A 124 -11.49 34.00 24.83
C SER A 124 -12.90 34.58 24.72
N ASP A 125 -13.85 33.98 25.48
CA ASP A 125 -14.36 34.66 26.67
C ASP A 125 -14.93 33.69 27.74
N GLN A 126 -14.96 34.21 28.96
CA GLN A 126 -14.85 33.56 30.27
C GLN A 126 -16.17 32.93 30.79
N SER A 127 -16.09 31.88 31.63
CA SER A 127 -16.64 31.88 33.01
C SER A 127 -16.42 30.54 33.75
N ALA A 128 -16.25 30.69 35.07
CA ALA A 128 -15.71 29.79 36.08
C ALA A 128 -16.48 28.49 36.40
N SER A 129 -15.80 27.46 36.93
CA SER A 129 -15.76 27.15 38.37
C SER A 129 -15.31 25.70 38.70
N ASN A 130 -14.49 25.60 39.75
CA ASN A 130 -14.20 24.50 40.68
C ASN A 130 -13.27 23.30 40.32
N ALA A 131 -12.22 23.20 41.16
CA ALA A 131 -11.40 22.02 41.51
C ALA A 131 -12.05 21.25 42.69
N PRO A 132 -11.46 20.22 43.34
CA PRO A 132 -10.14 19.57 43.14
C PRO A 132 -10.13 18.00 43.25
N GLN A 133 -8.99 17.37 42.89
CA GLN A 133 -8.20 16.41 43.71
C GLN A 133 -7.51 15.26 42.94
N GLU A 134 -6.21 15.16 43.26
CA GLU A 134 -5.34 13.99 43.47
C GLU A 134 -4.78 13.09 42.35
N SER A 135 -3.48 12.85 42.53
CA SER A 135 -2.44 12.09 41.83
C SER A 135 -2.67 10.56 41.85
N PRO A 136 -1.97 9.74 41.04
CA PRO A 136 -0.55 9.42 41.29
C PRO A 136 0.34 9.18 40.04
N ASP A 137 1.65 9.08 40.33
CA ASP A 137 2.76 8.40 39.62
C ASP A 137 2.35 7.41 38.52
N ASP A 138 3.05 7.36 37.38
CA ASP A 138 4.36 6.70 37.28
C ASP A 138 4.96 6.70 35.85
N THR A 139 6.29 6.70 35.80
CA THR A 139 7.16 6.02 34.82
C THR A 139 7.35 6.54 33.38
N GLN A 140 8.63 6.88 33.12
CA GLN A 140 9.31 7.01 31.83
C GLN A 140 9.44 5.69 31.06
N THR A 141 9.39 5.74 29.73
CA THR A 141 10.23 4.85 28.90
C THR A 141 10.45 5.44 27.50
N GLY A 142 11.69 5.79 27.17
CA GLY A 142 12.19 5.83 25.79
C GLY A 142 12.24 4.40 25.24
N GLY A 143 12.20 4.11 23.95
CA GLY A 143 12.80 4.80 22.82
C GLY A 143 13.73 3.79 22.13
N SER A 144 13.69 3.77 20.79
CA SER A 144 14.69 3.20 19.86
C SER A 144 14.45 1.79 19.26
N SER A 145 13.88 1.81 18.06
CA SER A 145 14.48 1.48 16.74
C SER A 145 15.28 0.19 16.45
N GLY A 146 15.04 -0.31 15.22
CA GLY A 146 15.95 -1.07 14.35
C GLY A 146 16.03 -2.58 14.62
N GLN A 147 16.14 -3.50 13.66
CA GLN A 147 16.63 -3.38 12.29
C GLN A 147 16.04 -4.48 11.38
N GLU A 148 15.72 -4.06 10.17
CA GLU A 148 15.90 -4.72 8.85
C GLU A 148 16.37 -6.18 8.78
N SER A 149 15.65 -6.98 7.98
CA SER A 149 16.24 -7.62 6.79
C SER A 149 15.14 -8.22 5.90
N LEU A 150 14.74 -7.47 4.87
CA LEU A 150 13.87 -7.98 3.81
C LEU A 150 14.73 -8.60 2.71
N GLY A 151 15.00 -9.89 2.85
CA GLY A 151 15.33 -10.74 1.70
C GLY A 151 14.03 -11.30 1.13
N ILE A 152 13.38 -10.59 0.21
CA ILE A 152 12.23 -11.16 -0.52
C ILE A 152 12.77 -11.98 -1.68
N GLN A 153 13.04 -13.25 -1.39
CA GLN A 153 13.11 -14.28 -2.41
C GLN A 153 11.68 -14.49 -2.92
N VAL A 154 11.42 -14.18 -4.18
CA VAL A 154 10.17 -14.52 -4.86
C VAL A 154 10.11 -16.04 -4.98
N VAL A 155 9.61 -16.69 -3.94
CA VAL A 155 9.36 -18.13 -3.90
C VAL A 155 8.22 -18.46 -4.84
N MET A 156 8.50 -19.38 -5.76
CA MET A 156 7.51 -20.01 -6.63
C MET A 156 6.36 -20.51 -5.76
N ALA A 157 5.15 -20.03 -6.02
CA ALA A 157 3.96 -20.38 -5.26
C ALA A 157 3.60 -21.85 -5.47
N GLU A 158 4.11 -22.73 -4.61
CA GLU A 158 3.39 -23.95 -4.26
C GLU A 158 2.00 -23.56 -3.73
N ARG A 159 0.99 -24.36 -4.06
CA ARG A 159 -0.41 -24.16 -3.67
C ARG A 159 -0.54 -24.33 -2.14
N LYS A 160 -0.09 -23.33 -1.37
CA LYS A 160 -0.20 -23.31 0.09
C LYS A 160 -1.66 -23.05 0.46
N ALA A 161 -2.20 -23.90 1.33
CA ALA A 161 -3.51 -23.71 1.93
C ALA A 161 -3.57 -22.31 2.59
N CYS A 162 -4.59 -21.55 2.26
CA CYS A 162 -4.73 -20.16 2.69
C CYS A 162 -5.58 -20.09 3.95
N GLU A 163 -4.96 -19.82 5.11
CA GLU A 163 -5.68 -19.63 6.39
C GLU A 163 -6.66 -18.44 6.37
N ASP A 164 -6.44 -17.45 5.49
CA ASP A 164 -7.26 -16.24 5.37
C ASP A 164 -8.37 -16.29 4.30
N CYS A 165 -8.60 -17.44 3.64
CA CYS A 165 -9.69 -17.55 2.66
C CYS A 165 -10.96 -18.04 3.34
N GLN A 166 -11.71 -17.09 3.91
CA GLN A 166 -13.10 -17.28 4.33
C GLN A 166 -14.06 -16.92 3.19
#